data_AF-A0A6G2D710-F1
#
_entry.id   AF-A0A6G2D710-F1
#
_cell.length_a   1.000
_cell.length_b   1.000
_cell.length_c   1.000
_cell.angle_alpha   90.00
_cell.angle_beta   90.00
_cell.angle_gamma   90.00
#
_symmetry.space_group_name_H-M   'P 1'
#
loop_
_entity.id
_entity.type
_entity.pdbx_description
1 polymer ?
#
loop_
_entity_poly.entity_id
_entity_poly.type
_entity_poly.pdbx_seq_one_letter_code
_entity_poly.pdbx_strand_id
1 'polypeptide(L)'
;ILNNMPQKAEEPLDDMVKEQIEEIINYLNEQTGRKFRTTHKSSIRIIRARINEGYTIDDFKGVVWRKSNAWLLDPKMVNYLRPETLFGPK
;
A
#
# COMPACT_ATOMS: atom_id res chain seq x y z
N ILE A 1 19.22 -3.14 26.08
CA ILE A 1 19.37 -4.15 25.00
C ILE A 1 18.26 -3.86 24.00
N LEU A 2 18.57 -3.16 22.91
CA LEU A 2 17.60 -2.89 21.85
C LEU A 2 17.29 -4.23 21.19
N ASN A 3 16.02 -4.64 21.23
CA ASN A 3 15.55 -5.87 20.61
C ASN A 3 15.86 -5.85 19.11
N ASN A 4 16.92 -6.54 18.71
CA ASN A 4 17.06 -7.06 17.36
C ASN A 4 15.98 -8.13 17.19
N MET A 5 14.78 -7.72 16.77
CA MET A 5 13.85 -8.66 16.17
C MET A 5 14.57 -9.32 14.99
N PRO A 6 14.60 -10.66 14.89
CA PRO A 6 15.15 -11.30 13.72
C PRO A 6 14.32 -10.85 12.51
N GLN A 7 14.98 -10.18 11.57
CA GLN A 7 14.42 -9.92 10.25
C GLN A 7 14.35 -11.27 9.55
N LYS A 8 13.30 -12.05 9.84
CA LYS A 8 12.99 -13.31 9.15
C LYS A 8 12.98 -12.95 7.67
N ALA A 9 13.78 -13.66 6.87
CA ALA A 9 13.83 -13.45 5.43
C ALA A 9 12.39 -13.51 4.89
N GLU A 10 11.93 -12.43 4.25
CA GLU A 10 10.61 -12.39 3.64
C GLU A 10 10.56 -13.48 2.56
N GLU A 11 9.61 -14.40 2.66
CA GLU A 11 9.42 -15.43 1.63
C GLU A 11 9.23 -14.74 0.26
N PRO A 12 9.79 -15.30 -0.83
CA PRO A 12 9.63 -14.74 -2.15
C PRO A 12 8.14 -14.51 -2.44
N LEU A 13 7.83 -13.35 -3.03
CA LEU A 13 6.48 -13.07 -3.51
C LEU A 13 6.21 -13.96 -4.72
N ASP A 14 5.04 -14.59 -4.71
CA ASP A 14 4.43 -15.14 -5.92
C ASP A 14 4.31 -14.01 -6.96
N ASP A 15 4.58 -14.33 -8.23
CA ASP A 15 4.53 -13.37 -9.34
C ASP A 15 3.13 -12.75 -9.48
N MET A 16 2.08 -13.53 -9.24
CA MET A 16 0.70 -13.00 -9.19
C MET A 16 0.55 -11.92 -8.11
N VAL A 17 1.11 -12.13 -6.92
CA VAL A 17 1.02 -11.15 -5.82
C VAL A 17 1.86 -9.90 -6.13
N LYS A 18 2.99 -10.04 -6.84
CA LYS A 18 3.77 -8.89 -7.31
C LYS A 18 2.96 -8.03 -8.28
N GLU A 19 2.32 -8.65 -9.27
CA GLU A 19 1.47 -7.95 -10.24
C GLU A 19 0.33 -7.19 -9.55
N GLN A 20 -0.33 -7.83 -8.58
CA GLN A 20 -1.39 -7.18 -7.78
C GLN A 20 -0.86 -5.97 -7.01
N ILE A 21 0.30 -6.08 -6.35
CA ILE A 21 0.91 -4.97 -5.61
C ILE A 21 1.31 -3.82 -6.56
N GLU A 22 1.88 -4.15 -7.72
CA GLU A 22 2.22 -3.16 -8.75
C GLU A 22 0.99 -2.41 -9.23
N GLU A 23 -0.10 -3.12 -9.54
CA GLU A 23 -1.37 -2.53 -9.95
C GLU A 23 -1.94 -1.58 -8.89
N ILE A 24 -1.95 -2.00 -7.62
CA ILE A 24 -2.46 -1.18 -6.50
C ILE A 24 -1.65 0.11 -6.34
N ILE A 25 -0.30 0.01 -6.38
CA ILE A 25 0.58 1.16 -6.20
C ILE A 25 0.51 2.10 -7.41
N ASN A 26 0.44 1.56 -8.63
CA ASN A 26 0.28 2.35 -9.84
C ASN A 26 -1.03 3.12 -9.83
N TYR A 27 -2.14 2.47 -9.44
CA TYR A 27 -3.42 3.14 -9.30
C TYR A 27 -3.38 4.27 -8.26
N LEU A 28 -2.73 4.06 -7.11
CA LEU A 28 -2.51 5.12 -6.12
C LEU A 28 -1.71 6.30 -6.71
N ASN A 29 -0.65 6.02 -7.47
CA ASN A 29 0.16 7.04 -8.13
C ASN A 29 -0.67 7.85 -9.14
N GLU A 30 -1.45 7.18 -9.98
CA GLU A 30 -2.35 7.81 -10.95
C GLU A 30 -3.38 8.73 -10.28
N GLN A 31 -4.05 8.25 -9.23
CA GLN A 31 -5.09 9.03 -8.55
C GLN A 31 -4.56 10.21 -7.74
N THR A 32 -3.27 10.23 -7.40
CA THR A 32 -2.69 11.24 -6.50
C THR A 32 -1.59 12.08 -7.14
N GLY A 33 -1.17 11.76 -8.37
CA GLY A 33 0.00 12.37 -9.01
C GLY A 33 1.34 12.05 -8.33
N ARG A 34 1.36 11.07 -7.41
CA ARG A 34 2.56 10.67 -6.67
C ARG A 34 3.37 9.62 -7.43
N LYS A 35 4.55 9.29 -6.89
CA LYS A 35 5.51 8.36 -7.49
C LYS A 35 6.05 7.37 -6.44
N PHE A 36 5.15 6.70 -5.73
CA PHE A 36 5.52 5.59 -4.86
C PHE A 36 6.12 4.46 -5.68
N ARG A 37 7.20 3.85 -5.17
CA ARG A 37 7.85 2.72 -5.83
C ARG A 37 7.10 1.43 -5.53
N THR A 38 6.83 0.65 -6.57
CA THR A 38 6.22 -0.68 -6.43
C THR A 38 7.12 -1.66 -5.67
N THR A 39 8.44 -1.42 -5.71
CA THR A 39 9.47 -2.24 -5.05
C THR A 39 9.75 -1.87 -3.59
N HIS A 40 9.00 -0.92 -3.02
CA HIS A 40 9.26 -0.45 -1.67
C HIS A 40 8.81 -1.47 -0.61
N LYS A 41 9.74 -1.94 0.22
CA LYS A 41 9.52 -3.05 1.18
C LYS A 41 8.35 -2.83 2.14
N SER A 42 8.16 -1.61 2.69
CA SER A 42 7.04 -1.36 3.62
C SER A 42 5.68 -1.46 2.92
N SER A 43 5.57 -0.88 1.73
CA SER A 43 4.36 -0.88 0.92
C SER A 43 4.00 -2.31 0.52
N ILE A 44 4.98 -3.06 0.01
CA ILE A 44 4.84 -4.49 -0.32
C ILE A 44 4.33 -5.27 0.89
N ARG A 45 4.99 -5.13 2.05
CA ARG A 45 4.64 -5.90 3.26
C ARG A 45 3.21 -5.61 3.71
N ILE A 46 2.81 -4.34 3.73
CA ILE A 46 1.47 -3.94 4.19
C ILE A 46 0.40 -4.40 3.20
N ILE A 47 0.60 -4.23 1.89
CA ILE A 47 -0.37 -4.66 0.88
C ILE A 47 -0.49 -6.19 0.85
N ARG A 48 0.64 -6.91 0.87
CA ARG A 48 0.67 -8.38 0.94
C ARG A 48 -0.09 -8.91 2.17
N ALA A 49 0.10 -8.29 3.33
CA ALA A 49 -0.63 -8.69 4.54
C ALA A 49 -2.15 -8.60 4.35
N ARG A 50 -2.64 -7.54 3.70
CA ARG A 50 -4.07 -7.38 3.38
C ARG A 50 -4.55 -8.36 2.31
N ILE A 51 -3.76 -8.65 1.28
CA ILE A 51 -4.11 -9.70 0.31
C ILE A 51 -4.28 -11.06 1.02
N ASN A 52 -3.37 -11.39 1.94
CA ASN A 52 -3.45 -12.62 2.73
C ASN A 52 -4.66 -12.67 3.69
N GLU A 53 -5.22 -11.52 4.06
CA GLU A 53 -6.46 -11.41 4.82
C GLU A 53 -7.72 -11.54 3.94
N GLY A 54 -7.56 -11.64 2.62
CA GLY A 54 -8.65 -11.83 1.66
C GLY A 54 -9.14 -10.55 0.99
N TYR A 55 -8.44 -9.42 1.15
CA TYR A 55 -8.80 -8.18 0.43
C TYR A 55 -8.42 -8.28 -1.05
N THR A 56 -9.34 -7.87 -1.91
CA THR A 56 -9.20 -7.89 -3.37
C THR A 56 -8.58 -6.59 -3.89
N ILE A 57 -8.04 -6.59 -5.11
CA ILE A 57 -7.54 -5.37 -5.78
C ILE A 57 -8.60 -4.26 -5.78
N ASP A 58 -9.87 -4.61 -6.01
CA ASP A 58 -10.97 -3.65 -6.04
C ASP A 58 -11.22 -3.00 -4.67
N ASP A 59 -10.99 -3.74 -3.57
CA ASP A 59 -11.05 -3.16 -2.22
C ASP A 59 -9.98 -2.08 -2.03
N PHE A 60 -8.75 -2.34 -2.48
CA PHE A 60 -7.67 -1.35 -2.43
C PHE A 60 -7.99 -0.14 -3.31
N LYS A 61 -8.42 -0.36 -4.55
CA LYS A 61 -8.81 0.72 -5.47
C LYS A 61 -9.96 1.54 -4.90
N GLY A 62 -10.95 0.91 -4.26
CA GLY A 62 -12.06 1.59 -3.60
C GLY A 62 -11.62 2.45 -2.41
N VAL A 63 -10.60 2.04 -1.65
CA VAL A 63 -9.99 2.88 -0.61
C VAL A 63 -9.25 4.07 -1.23
N VAL A 64 -8.41 3.83 -2.24
CA VAL A 64 -7.66 4.88 -2.95
C VAL A 64 -8.63 5.91 -3.52
N TRP A 65 -9.63 5.47 -4.27
CA TRP A 65 -10.62 6.36 -4.89
C TRP A 65 -11.33 7.22 -3.84
N ARG A 66 -11.90 6.61 -2.78
CA ARG A 66 -12.59 7.37 -1.72
C ARG A 66 -11.68 8.38 -1.03
N LYS A 67 -10.46 7.97 -0.69
CA LYS A 67 -9.53 8.82 0.05
C LYS A 67 -8.94 9.93 -0.80
N SER A 68 -8.59 9.66 -2.06
CA SER A 68 -8.14 10.68 -2.99
C SER A 68 -9.22 11.74 -3.20
N ASN A 69 -10.48 11.35 -3.44
CA ASN A 69 -11.58 12.31 -3.55
C ASN A 69 -11.77 13.16 -2.30
N ALA A 70 -11.60 12.58 -1.10
CA ALA A 70 -11.78 13.31 0.15
C ALA A 70 -10.59 14.20 0.54
N TRP A 71 -9.35 13.79 0.22
CA TRP A 71 -8.15 14.35 0.85
C TRP A 71 -7.20 15.06 -0.12
N LEU A 72 -7.33 14.84 -1.44
CA LEU A 72 -6.34 15.35 -2.40
C LEU A 72 -6.26 16.88 -2.42
N LEU A 73 -7.40 17.56 -2.22
CA LEU A 73 -7.49 19.02 -2.20
C LEU A 73 -7.42 19.63 -0.79
N ASP A 74 -7.33 18.80 0.25
CA ASP A 74 -7.18 19.26 1.63
C ASP A 74 -5.68 19.32 2.00
N PRO A 75 -5.11 20.53 2.23
CA PRO A 75 -3.69 20.68 2.54
C PRO A 75 -3.22 19.92 3.78
N LYS A 76 -4.11 19.65 4.73
CA LYS A 76 -3.81 18.89 5.94
C LYS A 76 -3.84 17.38 5.66
N MET A 77 -4.78 16.94 4.83
CA MET A 77 -5.03 15.53 4.61
C MET A 77 -4.26 14.92 3.45
N VAL A 78 -3.88 15.71 2.44
CA VAL A 78 -3.23 15.23 1.22
C VAL A 78 -1.97 14.41 1.50
N ASN A 79 -1.21 14.77 2.55
CA ASN A 79 0.02 14.08 2.93
C ASN A 79 -0.23 12.65 3.43
N TYR A 80 -1.45 12.31 3.84
CA TYR A 80 -1.84 10.98 4.31
C TYR A 80 -2.21 10.01 3.19
N LEU A 81 -2.23 10.44 1.93
CA LEU A 81 -2.43 9.58 0.76
C LEU A 81 -1.17 8.77 0.42
N ARG A 82 -0.82 7.82 1.29
CA ARG A 82 0.35 6.91 1.16
C ARG A 82 -0.04 5.47 1.54
N PRO A 83 0.63 4.43 1.03
CA PRO A 83 0.29 3.03 1.32
C PRO A 83 0.17 2.72 2.82
N GLU A 84 1.10 3.21 3.63
CA GLU A 84 1.12 2.96 5.08
C GLU A 84 -0.14 3.46 5.78
N THR A 85 -0.64 4.64 5.39
CA THR A 85 -1.84 5.20 6.01
C THR A 85 -3.11 4.56 5.48
N LEU A 86 -3.14 4.24 4.19
CA LEU A 86 -4.34 3.72 3.53
C LEU A 86 -4.60 2.26 3.90
N PHE A 87 -3.54 1.47 4.08
CA PHE A 87 -3.63 0.01 4.22
C PHE A 87 -3.00 -0.52 5.51
N GLY A 88 -2.42 0.34 6.34
CA GLY A 88 -1.80 -0.04 7.61
C GLY A 88 -2.75 -0.67 8.63
N PRO A 89 -2.21 -1.27 9.70
CA PRO A 89 -3.00 -1.81 10.82
C PRO A 89 -3.88 -0.75 11.46
N LYS A 90 -5.06 -1.17 11.90
CA LYS A 90 -5.92 -0.41 12.81
C LYS A 90 -5.97 -1.12 14.16
#